data_AF-A0A966R9C4-F1
#
_entry.id   AF-A0A966R9C4-F1
#
_cell.length_a   1.000
_cell.length_b   1.000
_cell.length_c   1.000
_cell.angle_alpha   90.00
_cell.angle_beta   90.00
_cell.angle_gamma   90.00
#
_symmetry.space_group_name_H-M   'P 1'
#
loop_
_entity.id
_entity.type
_entity.pdbx_description
1 polymer ?
#
loop_
_entity_poly.entity_id
_entity_poly.type
_entity_poly.pdbx_seq_one_letter_code
_entity_poly.pdbx_strand_id
1 'polypeptide(L)'
;MELYSAEAKAIGAQVQEWLEHPDYELESTFGDKGVVDATTFITVAKRLRAKGFTALPQEDRLTITTKEHVRFTLSGLGVISAYCRDDVLAGKPYTAVIKDRAAGTSTVDLDEYGVRIKNRRELPMAADDAEVKKLLEQWDRVPKAFRMIRRWSFEGEGAVFDLSIVRSTKKDLRGDYRWQRRFRDQDIMAAAPSYEIEVELRRVAGDDATAAMKRLVRNVGEVLRGIQKNSVLIRASTRQKVLGAYKELTGTDLFRGPAPRTLQKKNFMKQREEGEDNIRDGYNVTDKADGLRCLGFCDKKGELFLIDMS
;
A
#
# COMPACT_ATOMS: atom_id res chain seq x y z
N MET A 1 -14.90 4.82 -10.08
CA MET A 1 -14.00 3.85 -10.72
C MET A 1 -14.80 3.19 -11.81
N GLU A 2 -14.34 3.27 -13.04
CA GLU A 2 -14.99 2.58 -14.16
C GLU A 2 -14.35 1.21 -14.33
N LEU A 3 -15.18 0.17 -14.35
CA LEU A 3 -14.73 -1.21 -14.51
C LEU A 3 -15.15 -1.74 -15.87
N TYR A 4 -14.33 -2.59 -16.47
CA TYR A 4 -14.76 -3.43 -17.58
C TYR A 4 -15.79 -4.45 -17.10
N SER A 5 -16.69 -4.90 -17.99
CA SER A 5 -17.73 -5.87 -17.63
C SER A 5 -17.16 -7.18 -17.08
N ALA A 6 -16.00 -7.62 -17.58
CA ALA A 6 -15.31 -8.81 -17.09
C ALA A 6 -14.77 -8.61 -15.66
N GLU A 7 -14.16 -7.45 -15.36
CA GLU A 7 -13.68 -7.10 -14.02
C GLU A 7 -14.84 -7.02 -13.02
N ALA A 8 -15.93 -6.35 -13.39
CA ALA A 8 -17.11 -6.22 -12.55
C ALA A 8 -17.70 -7.61 -12.22
N LYS A 9 -17.78 -8.51 -13.20
CA LYS A 9 -18.24 -9.90 -12.99
C LYS A 9 -17.29 -10.67 -12.07
N ALA A 10 -15.98 -10.53 -12.25
CA ALA A 10 -14.98 -11.23 -11.45
C ALA A 10 -14.97 -10.76 -9.98
N ILE A 11 -15.06 -9.44 -9.75
CA ILE A 11 -15.22 -8.88 -8.40
C ILE A 11 -16.52 -9.39 -7.77
N GLY A 12 -17.63 -9.39 -8.51
CA GLY A 12 -18.91 -9.90 -8.02
C GLY A 12 -18.81 -11.36 -7.54
N ALA A 13 -18.10 -12.21 -8.29
CA ALA A 13 -17.85 -13.59 -7.89
C ALA A 13 -16.98 -13.70 -6.61
N GLN A 14 -15.91 -12.91 -6.50
CA GLN A 14 -15.08 -12.87 -5.29
C GLN A 14 -15.87 -12.41 -4.05
N VAL A 15 -16.71 -11.39 -4.20
CA VAL A 15 -17.56 -10.88 -3.12
C VAL A 15 -18.58 -11.92 -2.69
N GLN A 16 -19.18 -12.65 -3.63
CA GLN A 16 -20.11 -13.73 -3.33
C GLN A 16 -19.42 -14.85 -2.53
N GLU A 17 -18.25 -15.30 -2.98
CA GLU A 17 -17.44 -16.31 -2.28
C GLU A 17 -17.05 -15.83 -0.87
N TRP A 18 -16.66 -14.56 -0.73
CA TRP A 18 -16.37 -13.95 0.57
C TRP A 18 -17.59 -13.93 1.49
N LEU A 19 -18.81 -13.71 0.99
CA LEU A 19 -20.02 -13.77 1.81
C LEU A 19 -20.34 -15.20 2.29
N GLU A 20 -20.06 -16.21 1.46
CA GLU A 20 -20.33 -17.62 1.75
C GLU A 20 -19.32 -18.24 2.75
N HIS A 21 -18.11 -17.68 2.83
CA HIS A 21 -17.03 -18.19 3.68
C HIS A 21 -16.61 -17.18 4.76
N PRO A 22 -17.12 -17.29 6.01
CA PRO A 22 -16.84 -16.32 7.08
C PRO A 22 -15.35 -16.16 7.45
N ASP A 23 -14.56 -17.20 7.22
CA ASP A 23 -13.11 -17.27 7.44
C ASP A 23 -12.29 -16.66 6.28
N TYR A 24 -12.97 -16.14 5.25
CA TYR A 24 -12.32 -15.41 4.17
C TYR A 24 -12.25 -13.91 4.48
N GLU A 25 -11.11 -13.32 4.14
CA GLU A 25 -10.86 -11.89 4.10
C GLU A 25 -10.78 -11.46 2.63
N LEU A 26 -11.42 -10.34 2.30
CA LEU A 26 -11.36 -9.74 0.96
C LEU A 26 -10.51 -8.46 1.05
N GLU A 27 -9.27 -8.55 0.56
CA GLU A 27 -8.28 -7.48 0.60
C GLU A 27 -8.02 -6.89 -0.80
N SER A 28 -7.79 -5.58 -0.87
CA SER A 28 -7.31 -4.88 -2.06
C SER A 28 -5.95 -4.24 -1.78
N THR A 29 -4.99 -4.45 -2.67
CA THR A 29 -3.62 -3.88 -2.60
C THR A 29 -3.38 -2.92 -3.76
N PHE A 30 -2.53 -1.91 -3.56
CA PHE A 30 -2.34 -0.81 -4.51
C PHE A 30 -0.88 -0.64 -4.91
N GLY A 31 -0.65 -0.21 -6.16
CA GLY A 31 0.69 0.06 -6.70
C GLY A 31 1.38 -1.17 -7.27
N ASP A 32 2.57 -0.96 -7.86
CA ASP A 32 3.31 -2.06 -8.45
C ASP A 32 3.73 -3.06 -7.36
N LYS A 33 3.36 -4.33 -7.55
CA LYS A 33 3.56 -5.42 -6.57
C LYS A 33 3.00 -5.12 -5.17
N GLY A 34 2.00 -4.22 -5.06
CA GLY A 34 1.37 -3.84 -3.79
C GLY A 34 2.16 -2.82 -2.97
N VAL A 35 3.10 -2.10 -3.60
CA VAL A 35 3.93 -1.07 -2.95
C VAL A 35 3.72 0.28 -3.61
N VAL A 36 3.67 1.32 -2.79
CA VAL A 36 3.64 2.73 -3.21
C VAL A 36 4.88 3.47 -2.70
N ASP A 37 5.13 4.67 -3.22
CA ASP A 37 6.17 5.56 -2.66
C ASP A 37 5.68 6.27 -1.38
N ALA A 38 6.63 6.81 -0.62
CA ALA A 38 6.36 7.48 0.65
C ALA A 38 5.44 8.71 0.52
N THR A 39 5.51 9.44 -0.60
CA THR A 39 4.68 10.63 -0.83
C THR A 39 3.23 10.22 -1.07
N THR A 40 3.02 9.20 -1.91
CA THR A 40 1.70 8.61 -2.15
C THR A 40 1.10 8.08 -0.85
N PHE A 41 1.89 7.35 -0.05
CA PHE A 41 1.48 6.85 1.26
C PHE A 41 0.96 7.96 2.19
N ILE A 42 1.73 9.04 2.35
CA ILE A 42 1.35 10.18 3.19
C ILE A 42 0.11 10.90 2.63
N THR A 43 0.01 11.03 1.31
CA THR A 43 -1.13 11.68 0.64
C THR A 43 -2.42 10.92 0.90
N VAL A 44 -2.41 9.60 0.76
CA VAL A 44 -3.58 8.76 1.06
C VAL A 44 -3.96 8.85 2.52
N ALA A 45 -2.99 8.78 3.46
CA ALA A 45 -3.26 8.92 4.89
C ALA A 45 -3.95 10.26 5.23
N LYS A 46 -3.45 11.37 4.67
CA LYS A 46 -4.05 12.71 4.85
C LYS A 46 -5.46 12.77 4.28
N ARG A 47 -5.68 12.15 3.11
CA ARG A 47 -7.00 12.09 2.48
C ARG A 47 -8.01 11.34 3.34
N LEU A 48 -7.66 10.14 3.84
CA LEU A 48 -8.55 9.35 4.68
C LEU A 48 -8.96 10.13 5.93
N ARG A 49 -8.01 10.80 6.59
CA ARG A 49 -8.30 11.69 7.72
C ARG A 49 -9.24 12.84 7.33
N ALA A 50 -8.96 13.52 6.22
CA ALA A 50 -9.80 14.63 5.75
C ALA A 50 -11.21 14.21 5.34
N LYS A 51 -11.39 12.94 4.95
CA LYS A 51 -12.70 12.34 4.64
C LYS A 51 -13.48 11.88 5.88
N GLY A 52 -12.88 11.95 7.07
CA GLY A 52 -13.56 11.63 8.33
C GLY A 52 -13.55 10.14 8.68
N PHE A 53 -12.68 9.33 8.07
CA PHE A 53 -12.47 7.95 8.54
C PHE A 53 -11.84 7.97 9.94
N THR A 54 -12.29 7.07 10.81
CA THR A 54 -11.84 6.98 12.20
C THR A 54 -10.43 6.39 12.22
N ALA A 55 -9.46 7.15 12.73
CA ALA A 55 -8.10 6.64 12.91
C ALA A 55 -8.05 5.71 14.13
N LEU A 56 -7.52 4.50 13.94
CA LEU A 56 -7.26 3.54 15.00
C LEU A 56 -5.87 3.78 15.61
N PRO A 57 -5.62 3.29 16.84
CA PRO A 57 -4.29 3.35 17.44
C PRO A 57 -3.23 2.73 16.52
N GLN A 58 -2.07 3.39 16.43
CA GLN A 58 -0.94 2.86 15.67
C GLN A 58 -0.50 1.52 16.27
N GLU A 59 -0.24 0.55 15.41
CA GLU A 59 0.25 -0.77 15.80
C GLU A 59 1.68 -0.99 15.30
N ASP A 60 2.57 -1.40 16.20
CA ASP A 60 3.87 -1.98 15.86
C ASP A 60 3.77 -3.50 16.07
N ARG A 61 4.09 -4.27 15.02
CA ARG A 61 4.03 -5.74 15.04
C ARG A 61 5.23 -6.36 14.34
N LEU A 62 5.67 -7.50 14.85
CA LEU A 62 6.62 -8.40 14.21
C LEU A 62 5.87 -9.65 13.75
N THR A 63 5.84 -9.90 12.45
CA THR A 63 5.32 -11.15 11.91
C THR A 63 6.46 -12.08 11.54
N ILE A 64 6.34 -13.35 11.91
CA ILE A 64 7.30 -14.41 11.66
C ILE A 64 6.59 -15.51 10.89
N THR A 65 6.99 -15.71 9.63
CA THR A 65 6.41 -16.74 8.76
C THR A 65 7.38 -17.91 8.65
N THR A 66 6.87 -19.14 8.74
CA THR A 66 7.63 -20.37 8.50
C THR A 66 7.42 -20.89 7.07
N LYS A 67 8.16 -21.92 6.67
CA LYS A 67 8.00 -22.54 5.34
C LYS A 67 6.68 -23.29 5.19
N GLU A 68 6.11 -23.73 6.31
CA GLU A 68 4.84 -24.43 6.44
C GLU A 68 3.64 -23.45 6.42
N HIS A 69 3.87 -22.17 6.06
CA HIS A 69 2.85 -21.12 5.96
C HIS A 69 2.15 -20.73 7.29
N VAL A 70 2.70 -21.16 8.42
CA VAL A 70 2.31 -20.66 9.74
C VAL A 70 2.93 -19.28 9.95
N ARG A 71 2.10 -18.31 10.31
CA ARG A 71 2.50 -16.94 10.63
C ARG A 71 2.21 -16.66 12.10
N PHE A 72 3.26 -16.39 12.85
CA PHE A 72 3.19 -15.86 14.20
C PHE A 72 3.19 -14.32 14.15
N THR A 73 2.36 -13.68 14.96
CA THR A 73 2.32 -12.21 15.10
C THR A 73 2.56 -11.84 16.56
N LEU A 74 3.58 -11.01 16.79
CA LEU A 74 3.91 -10.40 18.07
C LEU A 74 3.54 -8.92 17.98
N SER A 75 2.62 -8.45 18.82
CA SER A 75 2.21 -7.04 18.87
C SER A 75 2.77 -6.35 20.11
N GLY A 76 3.14 -5.08 19.95
CA GLY A 76 3.66 -4.23 21.03
C GLY A 76 5.19 -4.28 21.17
N LEU A 77 5.78 -3.08 21.33
CA LEU A 77 7.22 -2.88 21.31
C LEU A 77 7.98 -3.69 22.37
N GLY A 78 7.41 -3.88 23.57
CA GLY A 78 8.05 -4.65 24.63
C GLY A 78 8.23 -6.13 24.27
N VAL A 79 7.19 -6.74 23.71
CA VAL A 79 7.20 -8.15 23.29
C VAL A 79 8.13 -8.35 22.10
N ILE A 80 8.05 -7.45 21.12
CA ILE A 80 8.93 -7.44 19.93
C ILE A 80 10.40 -7.30 20.36
N SER A 81 10.70 -6.34 21.24
CA SER A 81 12.06 -6.11 21.74
C SER A 81 12.59 -7.31 22.54
N ALA A 82 11.75 -7.98 23.32
CA ALA A 82 12.12 -9.23 23.98
C ALA A 82 12.49 -10.31 22.96
N TYR A 83 11.64 -10.54 21.95
CA TYR A 83 11.90 -11.54 20.91
C TYR A 83 13.18 -11.21 20.10
N CYS A 84 13.40 -9.95 19.71
CA CYS A 84 14.60 -9.57 18.95
C CYS A 84 15.91 -9.76 19.75
N ARG A 85 15.84 -9.88 21.09
CA ARG A 85 17.00 -10.10 21.95
C ARG A 85 17.33 -11.58 22.12
N ASP A 86 16.31 -12.43 22.30
CA ASP A 86 16.50 -13.84 22.67
C ASP A 86 16.11 -14.84 21.56
N ASP A 87 15.40 -14.40 20.52
CA ASP A 87 14.86 -15.22 19.43
C ASP A 87 13.92 -16.35 19.91
N VAL A 88 13.29 -16.22 21.08
CA VAL A 88 12.40 -17.23 21.67
C VAL A 88 10.95 -16.76 21.66
N LEU A 89 10.02 -17.57 21.15
CA LEU A 89 8.57 -17.31 21.25
C LEU A 89 7.94 -17.77 22.58
N ALA A 90 8.50 -18.81 23.21
CA ALA A 90 7.96 -19.36 24.45
C ALA A 90 7.86 -18.28 25.55
N GLY A 91 6.72 -18.25 26.24
CA GLY A 91 6.44 -17.28 27.30
C GLY A 91 6.13 -15.85 26.81
N LYS A 92 6.03 -15.61 25.50
CA LYS A 92 5.62 -14.31 24.93
C LYS A 92 4.21 -14.42 24.34
N PRO A 93 3.36 -13.38 24.47
CA PRO A 93 2.05 -13.38 23.84
C PRO A 93 2.20 -13.27 22.32
N TYR A 94 1.58 -14.19 21.59
CA TYR A 94 1.52 -14.18 20.12
C TYR A 94 0.16 -14.65 19.64
N THR A 95 -0.19 -14.29 18.40
CA THR A 95 -1.24 -14.97 17.64
C THR A 95 -0.60 -15.81 16.55
N ALA A 96 -1.16 -16.99 16.28
CA ALA A 96 -0.72 -17.86 15.20
C ALA A 96 -1.88 -18.05 14.22
N VAL A 97 -1.58 -17.94 12.93
CA VAL A 97 -2.52 -18.24 11.85
C VAL A 97 -1.82 -19.08 10.80
N ILE A 98 -2.53 -20.03 10.21
CA ILE A 98 -2.07 -20.68 8.98
C ILE A 98 -2.72 -19.97 7.79
N LYS A 99 -1.88 -19.52 6.85
CA LYS A 99 -2.37 -18.97 5.59
C LYS A 99 -2.54 -20.12 4.62
N ASP A 100 -3.77 -20.53 4.41
CA ASP A 100 -4.09 -21.46 3.34
C ASP A 100 -4.44 -20.67 2.07
N ARG A 101 -3.99 -21.15 0.91
CA ARG A 101 -4.56 -20.64 -0.34
C ARG A 101 -5.95 -21.25 -0.40
N ALA A 102 -6.98 -20.43 -0.17
CA ALA A 102 -8.35 -20.81 -0.44
C ALA A 102 -8.41 -21.50 -1.82
N ALA A 103 -8.70 -22.80 -1.81
CA ALA A 103 -8.70 -23.59 -3.03
C ALA A 103 -9.72 -22.99 -4.00
N GLY A 104 -9.26 -22.48 -5.16
CA GLY A 104 -10.13 -21.91 -6.18
C GLY A 104 -10.23 -20.38 -6.22
N THR A 105 -9.63 -19.63 -5.28
CA THR A 105 -9.71 -18.16 -5.33
C THR A 105 -8.91 -17.58 -6.49
N SER A 106 -9.61 -17.02 -7.47
CA SER A 106 -9.01 -16.19 -8.51
C SER A 106 -8.62 -14.84 -7.93
N THR A 107 -7.44 -14.32 -8.28
CA THR A 107 -7.09 -12.91 -8.01
C THR A 107 -7.68 -12.04 -9.11
N VAL A 108 -8.22 -10.87 -8.76
CA VAL A 108 -8.70 -9.91 -9.74
C VAL A 108 -7.72 -8.75 -9.80
N ASP A 109 -7.09 -8.58 -10.96
CA ASP A 109 -6.19 -7.48 -11.25
C ASP A 109 -6.93 -6.42 -12.07
N LEU A 110 -6.95 -5.19 -11.55
CA LEU A 110 -7.49 -4.01 -12.20
C LEU A 110 -6.32 -3.20 -12.74
N ASP A 111 -5.76 -3.64 -13.88
CA ASP A 111 -4.54 -3.10 -14.47
C ASP A 111 -4.65 -1.59 -14.76
N GLU A 112 -5.85 -1.12 -15.15
CA GLU A 112 -6.11 0.29 -15.42
C GLU A 112 -5.95 1.21 -14.19
N TYR A 113 -5.92 0.63 -12.99
CA TYR A 113 -5.78 1.35 -11.71
C TYR A 113 -4.62 0.86 -10.84
N GLY A 114 -3.91 -0.20 -11.24
CA GLY A 114 -2.85 -0.81 -10.43
C GLY A 114 -3.38 -1.35 -9.10
N VAL A 115 -4.56 -1.97 -9.11
CA VAL A 115 -5.19 -2.58 -7.92
C VAL A 115 -5.26 -4.08 -8.09
N ARG A 116 -4.94 -4.82 -7.02
CA ARG A 116 -5.12 -6.26 -6.97
C ARG A 116 -6.02 -6.64 -5.81
N ILE A 117 -7.09 -7.38 -6.11
CA ILE A 117 -8.11 -7.83 -5.15
C ILE A 117 -7.97 -9.34 -4.93
N LYS A 118 -7.93 -9.76 -3.67
CA LYS A 118 -7.71 -11.16 -3.27
C LYS A 118 -8.66 -11.56 -2.16
N ASN A 119 -9.22 -12.76 -2.30
CA ASN A 119 -9.72 -13.52 -1.17
C ASN A 119 -8.57 -14.27 -0.51
N ARG A 120 -8.51 -14.24 0.82
CA ARG A 120 -7.57 -15.05 1.60
C ARG A 120 -8.29 -15.72 2.74
N ARG A 121 -7.89 -16.96 3.00
CA ARG A 121 -8.31 -17.70 4.18
C ARG A 121 -7.22 -17.59 5.23
N GLU A 122 -7.58 -17.12 6.42
CA GLU A 122 -6.70 -17.13 7.58
C GLU A 122 -7.36 -17.93 8.70
N LEU A 123 -6.80 -19.11 8.99
CA LEU A 123 -7.32 -19.95 10.06
C LEU A 123 -6.51 -19.71 11.34
N PRO A 124 -7.14 -19.25 12.44
CA PRO A 124 -6.44 -19.11 13.71
C PRO A 124 -5.98 -20.47 14.21
N MET A 125 -4.76 -20.52 14.70
CA MET A 125 -4.18 -21.71 15.33
C MET A 125 -4.08 -21.47 16.83
N ALA A 126 -4.64 -22.39 17.61
CA ALA A 126 -4.51 -22.33 19.06
C ALA A 126 -3.05 -22.58 19.48
N ALA A 127 -2.65 -22.06 20.64
CA ALA A 127 -1.28 -22.24 21.12
C ALA A 127 -0.93 -23.71 21.42
N ASP A 128 -1.94 -24.54 21.64
CA ASP A 128 -1.82 -25.98 21.91
C ASP A 128 -1.96 -26.86 20.66
N ASP A 129 -2.14 -26.25 19.47
CA ASP A 129 -2.14 -26.95 18.18
C ASP A 129 -0.84 -27.76 17.98
N ALA A 130 -0.97 -28.96 17.42
CA ALA A 130 0.15 -29.89 17.28
C ALA A 130 1.27 -29.34 16.37
N GLU A 131 0.93 -28.64 15.29
CA GLU A 131 1.92 -28.06 14.39
C GLU A 131 2.59 -26.85 15.04
N VAL A 132 1.85 -26.04 15.81
CA VAL A 132 2.41 -24.94 16.60
C VAL A 132 3.41 -25.47 17.64
N LYS A 133 3.04 -26.49 18.41
CA LYS A 133 3.93 -27.12 19.42
C LYS A 133 5.21 -27.64 18.78
N LYS A 134 5.09 -28.39 17.68
CA LYS A 134 6.22 -28.92 16.93
C LYS A 134 7.16 -27.82 16.42
N LEU A 135 6.61 -26.71 15.89
CA LEU A 135 7.40 -25.56 15.45
C LEU A 135 8.14 -24.90 16.62
N LEU A 136 7.51 -24.79 17.79
CA LEU A 136 8.10 -24.18 18.98
C LEU A 136 9.19 -25.06 19.62
N GLU A 137 9.03 -26.39 19.63
CA GLU A 137 10.04 -27.33 20.11
C GLU A 137 11.34 -27.27 19.30
N GLN A 138 11.24 -26.94 18.01
CA GLN A 138 12.37 -26.88 17.07
C GLN A 138 12.66 -25.44 16.62
N TRP A 139 12.23 -24.44 17.40
CA TRP A 139 12.19 -23.05 16.98
C TRP A 139 13.54 -22.51 16.49
N ASP A 140 14.64 -22.94 17.11
CA ASP A 140 16.02 -22.57 16.75
C ASP A 140 16.43 -23.07 15.35
N ARG A 141 15.84 -24.18 14.88
CA ARG A 141 16.16 -24.84 13.60
C ARG A 141 15.23 -24.45 12.47
N VAL A 142 13.99 -24.06 12.78
CA VAL A 142 12.97 -23.69 11.79
C VAL A 142 13.44 -22.51 10.93
N PRO A 143 13.45 -22.61 9.60
CA PRO A 143 13.69 -21.48 8.72
C PRO A 143 12.53 -20.47 8.81
N LYS A 144 12.86 -19.21 9.05
CA LYS A 144 11.90 -18.12 9.30
C LYS A 144 12.12 -16.95 8.35
N ALA A 145 11.02 -16.29 8.02
CA ALA A 145 11.02 -14.99 7.36
C ALA A 145 10.33 -13.99 8.29
N PHE A 146 10.99 -12.86 8.51
CA PHE A 146 10.57 -11.84 9.44
C PHE A 146 10.09 -10.61 8.69
N ARG A 147 9.07 -9.96 9.22
CA ARG A 147 8.56 -8.68 8.72
C ARG A 147 8.17 -7.80 9.90
N MET A 148 8.90 -6.70 10.04
CA MET A 148 8.63 -5.63 10.99
C MET A 148 7.65 -4.65 10.34
N ILE A 149 6.53 -4.39 11.00
CA ILE A 149 5.44 -3.60 10.43
C ILE A 149 5.06 -2.52 11.43
N ARG A 150 5.04 -1.27 10.96
CA ARG A 150 4.39 -0.15 11.63
C ARG A 150 3.17 0.23 10.82
N ARG A 151 1.99 0.13 11.42
CA ARG A 151 0.71 0.28 10.74
C ARG A 151 -0.12 1.40 11.34
N TRP A 152 -0.71 2.20 10.47
CA TRP A 152 -1.80 3.11 10.77
C TRP A 152 -3.04 2.58 10.08
N SER A 153 -4.09 2.34 10.86
CA SER A 153 -5.35 1.83 10.35
C SER A 153 -6.43 2.91 10.45
N PHE A 154 -7.29 2.98 9.45
CA PHE A 154 -8.49 3.80 9.48
C PHE A 154 -9.70 2.90 9.26
N GLU A 155 -10.77 3.13 10.00
CA GLU A 155 -12.02 2.40 9.84
C GLU A 155 -13.17 3.35 9.45
N GLY A 156 -14.08 2.83 8.66
CA GLY A 156 -15.29 3.55 8.29
C GLY A 156 -15.94 2.94 7.06
N GLU A 157 -17.22 3.23 6.88
CA GLU A 157 -17.96 2.82 5.69
C GLU A 157 -17.85 1.31 5.38
N GLY A 158 -17.79 0.46 6.41
CA GLY A 158 -17.68 -1.00 6.32
C GLY A 158 -16.41 -1.53 5.64
N ALA A 159 -15.30 -0.80 5.78
CA ALA A 159 -13.96 -1.28 5.43
C ALA A 159 -12.91 -0.79 6.43
N VAL A 160 -11.75 -1.44 6.43
CA VAL A 160 -10.54 -1.03 7.15
C VAL A 160 -9.46 -0.71 6.12
N PHE A 161 -8.81 0.43 6.29
CA PHE A 161 -7.72 0.91 5.46
C PHE A 161 -6.42 0.76 6.24
N ASP A 162 -5.54 -0.12 5.81
CA ASP A 162 -4.28 -0.40 6.48
C ASP A 162 -3.12 0.23 5.71
N LEU A 163 -2.47 1.20 6.34
CA LEU A 163 -1.29 1.87 5.81
C LEU A 163 -0.07 1.39 6.60
N SER A 164 0.76 0.57 5.97
CA SER A 164 1.88 -0.12 6.62
C SER A 164 3.24 0.31 6.08
N ILE A 165 4.15 0.70 6.97
CA ILE A 165 5.59 0.75 6.68
C ILE A 165 6.18 -0.60 7.07
N VAL A 166 6.89 -1.21 6.13
CA VAL A 166 7.29 -2.61 6.24
C VAL A 166 8.78 -2.74 5.99
N ARG A 167 9.48 -3.44 6.89
CA ARG A 167 10.84 -3.94 6.66
C ARG A 167 10.81 -5.45 6.75
N SER A 168 11.24 -6.13 5.71
CA SER A 168 11.12 -7.59 5.60
C SER A 168 12.45 -8.26 5.29
N THR A 169 12.52 -9.56 5.60
CA THR A 169 13.60 -10.43 5.16
C THR A 169 13.74 -10.36 3.65
N LYS A 170 14.97 -10.20 3.16
CA LYS A 170 15.23 -10.03 1.72
C LYS A 170 14.75 -11.25 0.95
N LYS A 171 14.31 -11.02 -0.29
CA LYS A 171 13.99 -12.08 -1.24
C LYS A 171 15.16 -12.31 -2.19
N ASP A 172 15.23 -13.50 -2.77
CA ASP A 172 16.16 -13.82 -3.84
C ASP A 172 15.60 -13.40 -5.22
N LEU A 173 16.32 -13.70 -6.30
CA LEU A 173 15.92 -13.36 -7.67
C LEU A 173 14.67 -14.13 -8.13
N ARG A 174 14.34 -15.25 -7.49
CA ARG A 174 13.15 -16.06 -7.78
C ARG A 174 11.92 -15.57 -7.01
N GLY A 175 12.11 -14.65 -6.08
CA GLY A 175 11.04 -14.08 -5.25
C GLY A 175 10.83 -14.83 -3.93
N ASP A 176 11.66 -15.83 -3.63
CA ASP A 176 11.61 -16.58 -2.38
C ASP A 176 12.34 -15.83 -1.27
N TYR A 177 11.88 -15.97 -0.03
CA TYR A 177 12.61 -15.40 1.10
C TYR A 177 14.01 -16.02 1.22
N ARG A 178 14.99 -15.17 1.55
CA ARG A 178 16.28 -15.63 2.07
C ARG A 178 16.05 -16.05 3.53
N TRP A 179 15.48 -17.24 3.69
CA TRP A 179 15.10 -17.81 4.99
C TRP A 179 16.28 -17.80 5.96
N GLN A 180 16.00 -17.42 7.21
CA GLN A 180 17.01 -17.32 8.26
C GLN A 180 16.54 -17.99 9.56
N ARG A 181 17.46 -18.34 10.46
CA ARG A 181 17.08 -19.04 11.71
C ARG A 181 16.85 -18.07 12.86
N ARG A 182 17.59 -16.97 12.92
CA ARG A 182 17.46 -15.94 13.95
C ARG A 182 17.10 -14.61 13.33
N PHE A 183 16.43 -13.75 14.08
CA PHE A 183 16.09 -12.40 13.68
C PHE A 183 17.33 -11.61 13.26
N ARG A 184 18.43 -11.77 14.02
CA ARG A 184 19.69 -11.04 13.85
C ARG A 184 20.60 -11.57 12.74
N ASP A 185 20.26 -12.67 12.09
CA ASP A 185 21.06 -13.21 10.99
C ASP A 185 21.09 -12.26 9.76
N GLN A 186 20.08 -11.40 9.63
CA GLN A 186 20.07 -10.27 8.69
C GLN A 186 19.69 -8.98 9.41
N ASP A 187 20.31 -7.88 9.01
CA ASP A 187 19.88 -6.55 9.46
C ASP A 187 18.63 -6.09 8.68
N ILE A 188 17.47 -6.55 9.15
CA ILE A 188 16.16 -6.16 8.61
C ILE A 188 15.88 -4.68 8.92
N MET A 189 16.45 -4.15 10.01
CA MET A 189 16.26 -2.75 10.40
C MET A 189 17.00 -1.77 9.51
N ALA A 190 18.08 -2.20 8.83
CA ALA A 190 18.76 -1.42 7.81
C ALA A 190 18.11 -1.51 6.42
N ALA A 191 17.23 -2.49 6.17
CA ALA A 191 16.60 -2.66 4.86
C ALA A 191 15.68 -1.49 4.51
N ALA A 192 15.73 -1.00 3.27
CA ALA A 192 14.83 0.06 2.81
C ALA A 192 13.37 -0.34 3.04
N PRO A 193 12.54 0.53 3.65
CA PRO A 193 11.16 0.20 3.92
C PRO A 193 10.34 0.17 2.63
N SER A 194 9.37 -0.75 2.56
CA SER A 194 8.25 -0.67 1.62
C SER A 194 7.05 0.00 2.29
N TYR A 195 6.28 0.73 1.49
CA TYR A 195 5.04 1.37 1.92
C TYR A 195 3.88 0.62 1.25
N GLU A 196 3.01 0.04 2.07
CA GLU A 196 1.91 -0.79 1.61
C GLU A 196 0.60 -0.13 2.05
N ILE A 197 -0.38 -0.13 1.13
CA ILE A 197 -1.75 0.31 1.40
C ILE A 197 -2.64 -0.87 1.09
N GLU A 198 -3.51 -1.22 2.03
CA GLU A 198 -4.47 -2.32 1.92
C GLU A 198 -5.86 -1.79 2.27
N VAL A 199 -6.88 -2.26 1.56
CA VAL A 199 -8.29 -2.06 1.93
C VAL A 199 -8.91 -3.42 2.17
N GLU A 200 -9.33 -3.67 3.41
CA GLU A 200 -10.00 -4.90 3.83
C GLU A 200 -11.50 -4.62 3.96
N LEU A 201 -12.33 -5.39 3.26
CA LEU A 201 -13.79 -5.25 3.36
C LEU A 201 -14.29 -5.91 4.65
N ARG A 202 -15.13 -5.20 5.41
CA ARG A 202 -15.80 -5.75 6.60
C ARG A 202 -17.22 -6.18 6.26
N ARG A 203 -17.65 -7.30 6.86
CA ARG A 203 -19.03 -7.78 6.78
C ARG A 203 -19.91 -6.87 7.63
N VAL A 204 -21.06 -6.50 7.08
CA VAL A 204 -22.11 -5.75 7.75
C VAL A 204 -23.36 -6.62 7.81
N ALA A 205 -24.13 -6.51 8.89
CA ALA A 205 -25.36 -7.27 9.05
C ALA A 205 -26.33 -7.00 7.88
N GLY A 206 -26.83 -8.06 7.26
CA GLY A 206 -27.72 -7.96 6.09
C GLY A 206 -27.01 -7.66 4.76
N ASP A 207 -25.67 -7.84 4.69
CA ASP A 207 -24.95 -7.70 3.43
C ASP A 207 -25.48 -8.63 2.34
N ASP A 208 -25.67 -8.06 1.15
CA ASP A 208 -25.79 -8.79 -0.11
C ASP A 208 -24.57 -8.49 -1.01
N ALA A 209 -24.36 -9.33 -2.03
CA ALA A 209 -23.21 -9.19 -2.92
C ALA A 209 -23.16 -7.84 -3.65
N THR A 210 -24.31 -7.25 -3.97
CA THR A 210 -24.38 -5.96 -4.66
C THR A 210 -23.96 -4.82 -3.73
N ALA A 211 -24.46 -4.81 -2.49
CA ALA A 211 -24.12 -3.82 -1.48
C ALA A 211 -22.63 -3.91 -1.09
N ALA A 212 -22.12 -5.12 -0.86
CA ALA A 212 -20.72 -5.38 -0.56
C ALA A 212 -19.79 -4.98 -1.71
N MET A 213 -20.14 -5.31 -2.96
CA MET A 213 -19.38 -4.89 -4.14
C MET A 213 -19.34 -3.37 -4.29
N LYS A 214 -20.48 -2.68 -4.14
CA LYS A 214 -20.54 -1.21 -4.17
C LYS A 214 -19.64 -0.59 -3.10
N ARG A 215 -19.64 -1.15 -1.89
CA ARG A 215 -18.82 -0.71 -0.77
C ARG A 215 -17.33 -0.91 -1.06
N LEU A 216 -16.95 -2.07 -1.57
CA LEU A 216 -15.57 -2.34 -2.00
C LEU A 216 -15.10 -1.33 -3.06
N VAL A 217 -15.86 -1.17 -4.15
CA VAL A 217 -15.54 -0.23 -5.25
C VAL A 217 -15.43 1.20 -4.77
N ARG A 218 -16.30 1.62 -3.83
CA ARG A 218 -16.26 2.96 -3.22
C ARG A 218 -14.98 3.17 -2.41
N ASN A 219 -14.67 2.24 -1.50
CA ASN A 219 -13.52 2.34 -0.60
C ASN A 219 -12.18 2.22 -1.35
N VAL A 220 -12.07 1.30 -2.32
CA VAL A 220 -10.94 1.23 -3.26
C VAL A 220 -10.80 2.54 -4.04
N GLY A 221 -11.92 3.10 -4.50
CA GLY A 221 -11.94 4.38 -5.19
C GLY A 221 -11.43 5.55 -4.34
N GLU A 222 -11.68 5.57 -3.02
CA GLU A 222 -11.16 6.62 -2.15
C GLU A 222 -9.63 6.60 -2.02
N VAL A 223 -9.03 5.41 -1.95
CA VAL A 223 -7.57 5.26 -1.97
C VAL A 223 -7.02 5.71 -3.32
N LEU A 224 -7.62 5.26 -4.43
CA LEU A 224 -7.19 5.65 -5.78
C LEU A 224 -7.24 7.15 -6.01
N ARG A 225 -8.23 7.86 -5.44
CA ARG A 225 -8.32 9.33 -5.52
C ARG A 225 -7.20 10.00 -4.75
N GLY A 226 -6.71 9.37 -3.67
CA GLY A 226 -5.50 9.80 -2.97
C GLY A 226 -4.24 9.58 -3.82
N ILE A 227 -4.13 8.41 -4.45
CA ILE A 227 -3.00 8.06 -5.32
C ILE A 227 -2.92 8.99 -6.54
N GLN A 228 -4.04 9.19 -7.24
CA GLN A 228 -4.12 10.06 -8.42
C GLN A 228 -4.21 11.56 -8.06
N LYS A 229 -4.29 11.91 -6.77
CA LYS A 229 -4.44 13.29 -6.28
C LYS A 229 -5.60 14.05 -6.95
N ASN A 230 -6.65 13.33 -7.31
CA ASN A 230 -7.78 13.86 -8.06
C ASN A 230 -9.10 13.25 -7.54
N SER A 231 -10.19 14.03 -7.58
CA SER A 231 -11.53 13.54 -7.23
C SER A 231 -12.12 12.61 -8.30
N VAL A 232 -11.73 12.82 -9.55
CA VAL A 232 -12.12 12.01 -10.71
C VAL A 232 -10.99 11.02 -10.99
N LEU A 233 -11.34 9.75 -11.14
CA LEU A 233 -10.39 8.70 -11.47
C LEU A 233 -10.30 8.56 -12.99
N ILE A 234 -9.09 8.47 -13.49
CA ILE A 234 -8.82 8.12 -14.88
C ILE A 234 -8.11 6.76 -14.97
N ARG A 235 -8.32 6.10 -16.09
CA ARG A 235 -7.66 4.84 -16.45
C ARG A 235 -6.21 5.09 -16.86
N ALA A 236 -5.34 4.11 -16.63
CA ALA A 236 -3.94 4.14 -17.07
C ALA A 236 -3.81 4.30 -18.59
N SER A 237 -4.70 3.68 -19.37
CA SER A 237 -4.75 3.83 -20.82
C SER A 237 -5.15 5.24 -21.25
N THR A 238 -6.07 5.90 -20.52
CA THR A 238 -6.39 7.32 -20.74
C THR A 238 -5.18 8.20 -20.45
N ARG A 239 -4.50 7.98 -19.32
CA ARG A 239 -3.25 8.68 -18.98
C ARG A 239 -2.21 8.53 -20.10
N GLN A 240 -1.98 7.32 -20.59
CA GLN A 240 -1.02 7.06 -21.67
C GLN A 240 -1.40 7.77 -22.98
N LYS A 241 -2.69 7.78 -23.35
CA LYS A 241 -3.18 8.50 -24.53
C LYS A 241 -2.95 10.00 -24.42
N VAL A 242 -3.24 10.59 -23.26
CA VAL A 242 -3.06 12.02 -22.99
C VAL A 242 -1.59 12.40 -23.05
N LEU A 243 -0.70 11.63 -22.42
CA LEU A 243 0.74 11.85 -22.48
C LEU A 243 1.30 11.69 -23.91
N GLY A 244 0.77 10.72 -24.67
CA GLY A 244 1.11 10.55 -26.09
C GLY A 244 0.70 11.76 -26.94
N ALA A 245 -0.52 12.27 -26.75
CA ALA A 245 -1.01 13.46 -27.45
C ALA A 245 -0.22 14.73 -27.05
N TYR A 246 0.16 14.85 -25.78
CA TYR A 246 1.05 15.91 -25.30
C TYR A 246 2.43 15.86 -25.99
N LYS A 247 3.02 14.66 -26.09
CA LYS A 247 4.30 14.44 -26.77
C LYS A 247 4.21 14.75 -28.26
N GLU A 248 3.13 14.37 -28.92
CA GLU A 248 2.86 14.72 -30.33
C GLU A 248 2.81 16.24 -30.52
N LEU A 249 2.11 16.95 -29.64
CA LEU A 249 1.96 18.41 -29.73
C LEU A 249 3.27 19.16 -29.44
N THR A 250 4.04 18.72 -28.45
CA THR A 250 5.21 19.46 -27.97
C THR A 250 6.53 18.99 -28.57
N GLY A 251 6.57 17.80 -29.16
CA GLY A 251 7.78 17.13 -29.65
C GLY A 251 8.64 16.51 -28.54
N THR A 252 8.19 16.50 -27.28
CA THR A 252 8.92 15.96 -26.13
C THR A 252 7.97 15.43 -25.06
N ASP A 253 8.41 14.49 -24.23
CA ASP A 253 7.72 14.05 -23.02
C ASP A 253 8.13 14.85 -21.78
N LEU A 254 9.06 15.80 -21.92
CA LEU A 254 9.50 16.64 -20.82
C LEU A 254 8.38 17.61 -20.41
N PHE A 255 8.10 17.65 -19.10
CA PHE A 255 7.17 18.60 -18.51
C PHE A 255 7.59 20.04 -18.84
N ARG A 256 6.72 20.78 -19.53
CA ARG A 256 6.89 22.21 -19.81
C ARG A 256 6.22 23.04 -18.72
N GLY A 257 6.99 23.40 -17.71
CA GLY A 257 6.58 24.35 -16.68
C GLY A 257 7.76 24.74 -15.78
N PRO A 258 7.56 25.68 -14.84
CA PRO A 258 8.62 26.11 -13.95
C PRO A 258 9.06 24.95 -13.06
N ALA A 259 10.34 24.56 -13.18
CA ALA A 259 10.92 23.52 -12.34
C ALA A 259 11.02 24.01 -10.89
N PRO A 260 10.73 23.16 -9.89
CA PRO A 260 10.95 23.52 -8.49
C PRO A 260 12.46 23.65 -8.24
N ARG A 261 12.85 24.80 -7.67
CA ARG A 261 14.22 25.05 -7.19
C ARG A 261 14.20 25.03 -5.67
N THR A 262 15.03 24.19 -5.06
CA THR A 262 15.26 24.27 -3.62
C THR A 262 15.98 25.57 -3.31
N LEU A 263 15.32 26.46 -2.57
CA LEU A 263 15.95 27.71 -2.14
C LEU A 263 17.02 27.40 -1.08
N GLN A 264 18.22 27.87 -1.35
CA GLN A 264 19.38 27.83 -0.47
C GLN A 264 19.81 29.26 -0.15
N LYS A 265 20.67 29.44 0.87
CA LYS A 265 21.13 30.76 1.31
C LYS A 265 21.63 31.64 0.15
N LYS A 266 22.34 31.06 -0.83
CA LYS A 266 22.83 31.77 -2.03
C LYS A 266 21.71 32.44 -2.84
N ASN A 267 20.52 31.82 -2.91
CA ASN A 267 19.38 32.37 -3.64
C ASN A 267 18.75 33.60 -2.95
N PHE A 268 19.12 33.90 -1.70
CA PHE A 268 18.69 35.08 -0.93
C PHE A 268 19.75 36.20 -0.90
N MET A 269 21.00 35.93 -1.29
CA MET A 269 22.09 36.89 -1.15
C MET A 269 21.90 38.09 -2.09
N LYS A 270 22.38 39.26 -1.66
CA LYS A 270 22.37 40.48 -2.49
C LYS A 270 23.38 40.38 -3.65
N GLN A 271 24.54 39.78 -3.38
CA GLN A 271 25.50 39.40 -4.43
C GLN A 271 24.97 38.15 -5.13
N ARG A 272 24.94 38.21 -6.47
CA ARG A 272 24.48 37.12 -7.31
C ARG A 272 25.65 36.21 -7.67
N GLU A 273 25.40 34.92 -7.65
CA GLU A 273 26.25 33.94 -8.31
C GLU A 273 25.74 33.74 -9.73
N GLU A 274 26.66 33.72 -10.70
CA GLU A 274 26.31 33.54 -12.10
C GLU A 274 25.76 32.12 -12.35
N GLY A 275 24.66 32.00 -13.09
CA GLY A 275 23.98 30.73 -13.35
C GLY A 275 23.04 30.25 -12.23
N GLU A 276 22.92 31.00 -11.12
CA GLU A 276 22.03 30.67 -10.00
C GLU A 276 20.80 31.58 -9.96
N ASP A 277 19.63 31.00 -9.69
CA ASP A 277 18.39 31.76 -9.58
C ASP A 277 18.39 32.62 -8.30
N ASN A 278 17.91 33.87 -8.38
CA ASN A 278 17.82 34.79 -7.22
C ASN A 278 16.37 35.24 -7.03
N ILE A 279 15.85 35.20 -5.80
CA ILE A 279 14.45 35.51 -5.55
C ILE A 279 14.12 37.01 -5.58
N ARG A 280 15.14 37.88 -5.67
CA ARG A 280 14.97 39.35 -5.62
C ARG A 280 14.49 39.94 -6.95
N ASP A 281 14.55 39.19 -8.04
CA ASP A 281 14.12 39.62 -9.38
C ASP A 281 13.86 38.42 -10.31
N GLY A 282 12.90 38.55 -11.23
CA GLY A 282 12.62 37.51 -12.23
C GLY A 282 12.07 36.19 -11.66
N TYR A 283 11.75 36.14 -10.36
CA TYR A 283 11.28 34.95 -9.66
C TYR A 283 9.80 35.07 -9.29
N ASN A 284 9.00 34.06 -9.64
CA ASN A 284 7.60 33.97 -9.24
C ASN A 284 7.46 33.13 -7.96
N VAL A 285 7.05 33.78 -6.87
CA VAL A 285 6.66 33.10 -5.63
C VAL A 285 5.20 32.67 -5.78
N THR A 286 4.93 31.38 -5.58
CA THR A 286 3.57 30.85 -5.48
C THR A 286 3.35 30.29 -4.08
N ASP A 287 2.21 30.61 -3.50
CA ASP A 287 1.78 30.20 -2.15
C ASP A 287 1.45 28.69 -2.03
N LYS A 288 1.68 27.93 -3.11
CA LYS A 288 1.49 26.48 -3.10
C LYS A 288 2.66 25.78 -2.37
N ALA A 289 2.47 25.59 -1.07
CA ALA A 289 3.31 24.78 -0.20
C ALA A 289 3.22 23.25 -0.47
N ASP A 290 2.28 22.80 -1.30
CA ASP A 290 2.06 21.38 -1.60
C ASP A 290 3.04 20.80 -2.65
N GLY A 291 3.79 21.66 -3.36
CA GLY A 291 4.77 21.28 -4.37
C GLY A 291 4.19 20.70 -5.67
N LEU A 292 2.86 20.59 -5.80
CA LEU A 292 2.25 20.03 -7.01
C LEU A 292 2.25 21.09 -8.12
N ARG A 293 2.96 20.80 -9.21
CA ARG A 293 2.97 21.61 -10.42
C ARG A 293 2.29 20.81 -11.51
N CYS A 294 1.19 21.37 -12.02
CA CYS A 294 0.46 20.78 -13.12
C CYS A 294 0.39 21.76 -14.29
N LEU A 295 0.50 21.23 -15.48
CA LEU A 295 0.19 21.88 -16.74
C LEU A 295 -1.24 21.47 -17.14
N GLY A 296 -2.08 22.45 -17.45
CA GLY A 296 -3.36 22.18 -18.11
C GLY A 296 -3.11 21.81 -19.57
N PHE A 297 -3.64 20.67 -19.99
CA PHE A 297 -3.56 20.18 -21.37
C PHE A 297 -4.96 19.86 -21.88
N CYS A 298 -5.37 20.53 -22.96
CA CYS A 298 -6.59 20.18 -23.68
C CYS A 298 -6.26 19.24 -24.83
N ASP A 299 -6.94 18.10 -24.89
CA ASP A 299 -6.75 17.17 -25.98
C ASP A 299 -7.49 17.62 -27.27
N LYS A 300 -7.36 16.82 -28.35
CA LYS A 300 -8.00 17.10 -29.65
C LYS A 300 -9.55 17.10 -29.58
N LYS A 301 -10.15 16.59 -28.50
CA LYS A 301 -11.60 16.56 -28.27
C LYS A 301 -12.09 17.70 -27.38
N GLY A 302 -11.17 18.50 -26.82
CA GLY A 302 -11.48 19.59 -25.90
C GLY A 302 -11.60 19.15 -24.43
N GLU A 303 -11.20 17.94 -24.09
CA GLU A 303 -11.15 17.46 -22.70
C GLU A 303 -9.91 18.03 -22.00
N LEU A 304 -10.09 18.58 -20.78
CA LEU A 304 -9.01 19.18 -19.99
C LEU A 304 -8.41 18.17 -19.02
N PHE A 305 -7.10 18.01 -19.11
CA PHE A 305 -6.29 17.18 -18.22
C PHE A 305 -5.25 18.02 -17.48
N LEU A 306 -4.83 17.54 -16.31
CA LEU A 306 -3.71 18.08 -15.55
C LEU A 306 -2.55 17.09 -15.63
N ILE A 307 -1.44 17.52 -16.24
CA ILE A 307 -0.20 16.75 -16.32
C ILE A 307 0.73 17.29 -15.26
N ASP A 308 1.24 16.46 -14.35
CA ASP A 308 2.26 16.87 -13.39
C ASP A 308 3.67 16.43 -13.84
N MET A 309 4.68 16.63 -12.99
CA MET A 309 6.08 16.29 -13.29
C MET A 309 6.42 14.81 -13.06
N SER A 310 5.48 13.99 -12.57
CA SER A 310 5.73 12.59 -12.15
C SER A 310 5.32 11.54 -13.18
#